data_AF-A0A951FZU6-F1
#
_entry.id   AF-A0A951FZU6-F1
#
_cell.length_a   1.000
_cell.length_b   1.000
_cell.length_c   1.000
_cell.angle_alpha   90.00
_cell.angle_beta   90.00
_cell.angle_gamma   90.00
#
_symmetry.space_group_name_H-M   'P 1'
#
loop_
_entity.id
_entity.type
_entity.pdbx_description
1 polymer ?
#
loop_
_entity_poly.entity_id
_entity_poly.type
_entity_poly.pdbx_seq_one_letter_code
_entity_poly.pdbx_strand_id
1 'polypeptide(L)'
;MRCERLTVTDDPTRTAAALRELIPTPHEVRETVGEIIEQVRAHGDEALIDYTRRFDTAGRDPEPLVVDPEAIAAAARALDPHVRHGVERAIENLEAVLAAGRSSADVAVEL
;
A
#
# COMPACT_ATOMS: atom_id res chain seq x y z
N MET A 1 -4.97 -12.14 15.09
CA MET A 1 -6.20 -11.88 14.30
C MET A 1 -7.40 -12.08 15.20
N ARG A 2 -8.35 -11.14 15.22
CA ARG A 2 -9.63 -11.26 15.94
C ARG A 2 -10.66 -11.76 14.93
N CYS A 3 -11.18 -12.96 15.14
CA CYS A 3 -12.25 -13.52 14.29
C CYS A 3 -13.58 -13.27 14.98
N GLU A 4 -14.50 -12.57 14.31
CA GLU A 4 -15.87 -12.38 14.78
C GLU A 4 -16.85 -13.07 13.84
N ARG A 5 -17.88 -13.70 14.43
CA ARG A 5 -18.94 -14.35 13.66
C ARG A 5 -20.03 -13.32 13.36
N LEU A 6 -20.15 -12.93 12.10
CA LEU A 6 -21.24 -12.08 11.63
C LEU A 6 -22.40 -12.93 11.12
N THR A 7 -23.63 -12.52 11.43
CA THR A 7 -24.83 -13.06 10.76
C THR A 7 -25.19 -12.11 9.63
N VAL A 8 -25.14 -12.59 8.39
CA VAL A 8 -25.57 -11.81 7.22
C VAL A 8 -27.10 -11.71 7.26
N THR A 9 -27.61 -10.48 7.23
CA THR A 9 -29.06 -10.22 7.18
C THR A 9 -29.48 -9.89 5.76
N ASP A 10 -30.76 -10.08 5.42
CA ASP A 10 -31.32 -9.67 4.12
C ASP A 10 -31.34 -8.14 3.90
N ASP A 11 -30.95 -7.37 4.93
CA ASP A 11 -30.66 -5.95 4.84
C ASP A 11 -29.15 -5.73 4.55
N PRO A 12 -28.77 -5.28 3.34
CA PRO A 12 -27.38 -5.04 2.97
C PRO A 12 -26.77 -3.85 3.73
N THR A 13 -27.57 -2.85 4.09
CA THR A 13 -27.10 -1.65 4.82
C THR A 13 -26.66 -2.04 6.22
N ARG A 14 -27.48 -2.86 6.89
CA ARG A 14 -27.19 -3.37 8.23
C ARG A 14 -25.96 -4.27 8.26
N THR A 15 -25.82 -5.16 7.28
CA THR A 15 -24.63 -6.01 7.13
C THR A 15 -23.37 -5.16 6.92
N ALA A 16 -23.43 -4.15 6.05
CA ALA A 16 -22.31 -3.25 5.80
C ALA A 16 -21.93 -2.40 7.02
N ALA A 17 -22.89 -1.95 7.83
CA ALA A 17 -22.61 -1.22 9.06
C ALA A 17 -21.85 -2.08 10.08
N ALA A 18 -22.30 -3.32 10.30
CA ALA A 18 -21.65 -4.23 11.24
C ALA A 18 -20.23 -4.64 10.80
N LEU A 19 -19.99 -4.77 9.48
CA LEU A 19 -18.63 -4.98 8.97
C LEU A 19 -17.70 -3.79 9.23
N ARG A 20 -18.20 -2.54 9.12
CA ARG A 20 -17.39 -1.34 9.39
C ARG A 20 -16.97 -1.23 10.86
N GLU A 21 -17.81 -1.70 11.79
CA GLU A 21 -17.47 -1.73 13.22
C GLU A 21 -16.32 -2.70 13.54
N LEU A 22 -16.09 -3.72 12.71
CA LEU A 22 -14.96 -4.64 12.86
C LEU A 22 -13.62 -4.03 12.42
N ILE A 23 -13.65 -2.90 11.71
CA ILE A 23 -12.44 -2.20 11.27
C ILE A 23 -11.97 -1.32 12.42
N PRO A 24 -10.77 -1.56 13.00
CA PRO A 24 -10.21 -0.66 14.01
C PRO A 24 -10.13 0.75 13.44
N THR A 25 -10.73 1.72 14.13
CA THR A 25 -10.67 3.10 13.69
C THR A 25 -9.26 3.64 13.96
N PRO A 26 -8.58 4.26 12.97
CA PRO A 26 -7.18 4.69 13.11
C PRO A 26 -6.98 5.91 14.03
N HIS A 27 -7.92 6.20 14.94
CA HIS A 27 -7.88 7.40 15.78
C HIS A 27 -6.57 7.53 16.56
N GLU A 28 -5.98 6.40 16.95
CA GLU A 28 -4.74 6.34 17.73
C GLU A 28 -3.50 6.82 16.98
N VAL A 29 -3.49 6.81 15.63
CA VAL A 29 -2.32 7.23 14.83
C VAL A 29 -2.53 8.56 14.10
N ARG A 30 -3.74 9.12 14.14
CA ARG A 30 -4.09 10.31 13.36
C ARG A 30 -3.22 11.52 13.69
N GLU A 31 -2.99 11.76 14.98
CA GLU A 31 -2.17 12.88 15.46
C GLU A 31 -0.71 12.71 15.02
N THR A 32 -0.12 11.55 15.29
CA THR A 32 1.26 11.22 14.89
C THR A 32 1.48 11.32 13.38
N VAL A 33 0.55 10.82 12.57
CA VAL A 33 0.64 10.94 11.10
C VAL A 33 0.52 12.40 10.66
N GLY A 34 -0.35 13.19 11.30
CA GLY A 34 -0.49 14.62 11.06
C GLY A 34 0.83 15.35 11.31
N GLU A 35 1.48 15.10 12.44
CA GLU A 35 2.78 15.67 12.78
C GLU A 35 3.86 15.30 11.74
N ILE A 36 3.94 14.03 11.32
CA ILE A 36 4.91 13.59 10.30
C ILE A 36 4.72 14.38 9.00
N ILE A 37 3.47 14.54 8.55
CA ILE A 37 3.16 15.29 7.32
C ILE A 37 3.57 16.75 7.46
N GLU A 38 3.28 17.40 8.60
CA GLU A 38 3.66 18.78 8.85
C GLU A 38 5.19 18.96 8.88
N GLN A 39 5.91 18.06 9.52
CA GLN A 39 7.38 18.08 9.57
C GLN A 39 8.00 17.90 8.18
N VAL A 40 7.51 16.96 7.37
CA VAL A 40 7.99 16.76 6.00
C VAL A 40 7.65 17.97 5.10
N ARG A 41 6.49 18.62 5.28
CA ARG A 41 6.19 19.86 4.55
C ARG A 41 7.11 21.02 4.93
N ALA A 42 7.44 21.15 6.21
CA ALA A 42 8.26 22.25 6.70
C ALA A 42 9.75 22.07 6.38
N HIS A 43 10.26 20.84 6.44
CA HIS A 43 11.70 20.56 6.42
C HIS A 43 12.16 19.64 5.27
N GLY A 44 11.23 19.12 4.46
CA GLY A 44 11.55 18.33 3.27
C GLY A 44 12.35 17.07 3.57
N ASP A 45 13.43 16.86 2.80
CA ASP A 45 14.27 15.66 2.86
C ASP A 45 14.96 15.47 4.23
N GLU A 46 15.23 16.55 4.97
CA GLU A 46 15.80 16.44 6.33
C GLU A 46 14.85 15.66 7.25
N ALA A 47 13.56 16.01 7.26
CA ALA A 47 12.56 15.28 8.01
C ALA A 47 12.37 13.85 7.49
N LEU A 48 12.46 13.63 6.18
CA LEU A 48 12.39 12.26 5.62
C LEU A 48 13.54 11.38 6.12
N ILE A 49 14.77 11.90 6.13
CA ILE A 49 15.95 11.18 6.62
C ILE A 49 15.79 10.86 8.11
N ASP A 50 15.34 11.82 8.92
CA ASP A 50 15.11 11.61 10.34
C ASP A 50 14.03 10.55 10.63
N TYR A 51 12.92 10.57 9.89
CA TYR A 51 11.88 9.55 10.04
C TYR A 51 12.32 8.18 9.53
N THR A 52 13.08 8.12 8.42
CA THR A 52 13.66 6.87 7.92
C THR A 52 14.61 6.28 8.97
N ARG A 53 15.46 7.12 9.59
CA ARG A 53 16.34 6.71 10.68
C ARG A 53 15.54 6.12 11.85
N ARG A 54 14.44 6.78 12.22
CA ARG A 54 13.60 6.38 13.36
C ARG A 54 12.84 5.07 13.10
N PHE A 55 12.25 4.91 11.92
CA PHE A 55 11.27 3.85 11.67
C PHE A 55 11.84 2.67 10.89
N ASP A 56 12.76 2.89 9.95
CA ASP A 56 13.15 1.88 8.96
C ASP A 56 14.55 1.29 9.23
N THR A 57 15.43 2.02 9.91
CA THR A 57 16.84 1.62 10.07
C THR A 57 17.22 1.25 11.51
N ALA A 58 16.26 1.28 12.45
CA ALA A 58 16.48 1.11 13.88
C ALA A 58 17.55 2.08 14.44
N GLY A 59 17.55 3.33 13.96
CA GLY A 59 18.44 4.40 14.42
C GLY A 59 19.74 4.55 13.63
N ARG A 60 20.01 3.70 12.63
CA ARG A 60 21.21 3.81 11.78
C ARG A 60 21.02 4.87 10.68
N ASP A 61 22.12 5.33 10.09
CA ASP A 61 22.04 6.24 8.95
C ASP A 61 21.29 5.59 7.78
N PRO A 62 20.29 6.28 7.20
CA PRO A 62 19.59 5.80 6.02
C PRO A 62 20.48 5.68 4.79
N GLU A 63 20.13 4.75 3.92
CA GLU A 63 20.63 4.71 2.54
C GLU A 63 20.07 5.90 1.72
N PRO A 64 20.64 6.19 0.53
CA PRO A 64 20.11 7.23 -0.34
C PRO A 64 18.62 7.02 -0.64
N LEU A 65 17.84 8.12 -0.64
CA LEU A 65 16.39 8.08 -0.93
C LEU A 65 16.08 7.57 -2.35
N VAL A 66 17.02 7.75 -3.28
CA VAL A 66 16.91 7.29 -4.67
C VAL A 66 17.82 6.09 -4.85
N VAL A 67 17.23 4.94 -5.17
CA VAL A 67 17.96 3.71 -5.48
C VAL A 67 18.63 3.85 -6.86
N ASP A 68 19.89 3.44 -6.96
CA ASP A 68 20.63 3.40 -8.22
C ASP A 68 19.92 2.47 -9.25
N PRO A 69 19.65 2.94 -10.48
CA PRO A 69 19.09 2.10 -11.54
C PRO A 69 19.84 0.79 -11.78
N GLU A 70 21.17 0.77 -11.62
CA GLU A 70 21.95 -0.45 -11.79
C GLU A 70 21.74 -1.43 -10.63
N ALA A 71 21.54 -0.94 -9.40
CA ALA A 71 21.18 -1.80 -8.27
C ALA A 71 19.83 -2.50 -8.50
N ILE A 72 18.86 -1.78 -9.07
CA ILE A 72 17.56 -2.35 -9.47
C ILE A 72 17.75 -3.42 -10.54
N ALA A 73 18.54 -3.12 -11.59
CA ALA A 73 18.80 -4.07 -12.67
C ALA A 73 19.54 -5.33 -12.17
N ALA A 74 20.52 -5.16 -11.27
CA ALA A 74 21.24 -6.26 -10.64
C ALA A 74 20.33 -7.13 -9.78
N ALA A 75 19.46 -6.53 -8.96
CA ALA A 75 18.48 -7.26 -8.16
C ALA A 75 17.54 -8.09 -9.04
N ALA A 76 17.06 -7.53 -10.16
CA ALA A 76 16.22 -8.24 -11.11
C ALA A 76 16.94 -9.45 -11.76
N ARG A 77 18.25 -9.34 -12.03
CA ARG A 77 19.06 -10.45 -12.55
C ARG A 77 19.37 -11.51 -11.49
N ALA A 78 19.42 -11.13 -10.22
CA ALA A 78 19.74 -12.02 -9.10
C ALA A 78 18.54 -12.85 -8.60
N LEU A 79 17.33 -12.58 -9.08
CA LEU A 79 16.13 -13.33 -8.71
C LEU A 79 16.24 -14.80 -9.11
N ASP A 80 15.66 -15.67 -8.29
CA ASP A 80 15.38 -17.04 -8.68
C ASP A 80 14.54 -17.07 -9.98
N PRO A 81 14.89 -17.90 -10.97
CA PRO A 81 14.20 -17.91 -12.26
C PRO A 81 12.69 -18.16 -12.17
N HIS A 82 12.22 -18.96 -11.21
CA HIS A 82 10.79 -19.21 -11.03
C HIS A 82 10.09 -17.98 -10.43
N VAL A 83 10.73 -17.29 -9.49
CA VAL A 83 10.20 -16.02 -8.94
C VAL A 83 10.12 -14.97 -10.04
N ARG A 84 11.19 -14.82 -10.84
CA ARG A 84 11.21 -13.88 -11.97
C ARG A 84 10.07 -14.15 -12.94
N HIS A 85 9.89 -15.41 -13.34
CA HIS A 85 8.79 -15.81 -14.21
C HIS A 85 7.42 -15.51 -13.60
N GLY A 86 7.23 -15.77 -12.30
CA GLY A 86 5.98 -15.47 -11.60
C GLY A 86 5.62 -13.98 -11.62
N VAL A 87 6.58 -13.10 -11.39
CA VAL A 87 6.38 -11.64 -11.48
C VAL A 87 6.05 -11.22 -12.92
N GLU A 88 6.76 -11.75 -13.92
CA GLU A 88 6.48 -11.47 -15.34
C GLU A 88 5.06 -11.90 -15.74
N ARG A 89 4.58 -13.07 -15.27
CA ARG A 89 3.19 -13.51 -15.48
C ARG A 89 2.18 -12.62 -14.78
N ALA A 90 2.47 -12.15 -13.56
CA ALA A 90 1.58 -11.22 -12.86
C ALA A 90 1.42 -9.89 -13.61
N ILE A 91 2.52 -9.38 -14.19
CA ILE A 91 2.51 -8.15 -15.00
C ILE A 91 1.64 -8.34 -16.26
N GLU A 92 1.83 -9.42 -17.01
CA GLU A 92 1.03 -9.70 -18.21
C GLU A 92 -0.47 -9.83 -17.90
N ASN A 93 -0.81 -10.50 -16.80
CA ASN A 93 -2.20 -10.62 -16.37
C ASN A 93 -2.83 -9.26 -16.04
N LEU A 94 -2.09 -8.39 -15.33
CA LEU A 94 -2.54 -7.04 -15.02
C LEU A 94 -2.75 -6.20 -16.29
N GLU A 95 -1.81 -6.27 -17.24
CA GLU A 95 -1.92 -5.56 -18.52
C GLU A 95 -3.16 -6.00 -19.32
N ALA A 96 -3.43 -7.30 -19.37
CA ALA A 96 -4.61 -7.85 -20.03
C ALA A 96 -5.92 -7.34 -19.39
N VAL A 97 -6.00 -7.32 -18.06
CA VAL A 97 -7.16 -6.79 -17.33
C VAL A 97 -7.35 -5.30 -17.57
N LEU A 98 -6.27 -4.51 -17.51
CA LEU A 98 -6.33 -3.06 -17.76
C LEU A 98 -6.72 -2.75 -19.21
N ALA A 99 -6.23 -3.51 -20.18
CA ALA A 99 -6.63 -3.38 -21.58
C ALA A 99 -8.12 -3.67 -21.77
N ALA A 100 -8.64 -4.74 -21.17
CA ALA A 100 -10.06 -5.08 -21.23
C ALA A 100 -10.95 -4.05 -20.50
N GLY A 101 -10.53 -3.58 -19.31
CA GLY A 101 -11.27 -2.61 -18.51
C GLY A 101 -11.40 -1.24 -19.18
N ARG A 102 -10.38 -0.82 -19.96
CA ARG A 102 -10.45 0.42 -20.76
C ARG A 102 -11.46 0.34 -21.92
N SER A 103 -11.85 -0.86 -22.34
CA SER A 103 -12.92 -1.06 -23.32
C SER A 103 -14.33 -1.09 -22.68
N SER A 104 -14.42 -1.14 -21.35
CA SER A 104 -15.67 -1.21 -20.57
C SER A 104 -15.96 0.12 -19.86
N ALA A 105 -15.61 1.25 -20.48
CA ALA A 105 -16.02 2.58 -20.03
C ALA A 105 -17.52 2.78 -20.33
N ASP A 106 -18.37 2.18 -19.50
CA ASP A 106 -19.73 2.62 -19.13
C ASP A 106 -20.34 1.58 -18.17
N VAL A 107 -19.82 1.53 -16.94
CA VAL A 107 -20.59 0.99 -15.81
C VAL A 107 -20.60 2.08 -14.75
N ALA A 108 -21.57 2.98 -14.87
CA ALA A 108 -21.90 3.91 -13.80
C ALA A 108 -22.37 3.08 -12.60
N VAL A 109 -21.56 3.04 -11.55
CA VAL A 109 -22.00 2.56 -10.24
C VAL A 109 -22.66 3.76 -9.57
N GLU A 110 -23.98 3.81 -9.62
CA GLU A 110 -24.76 4.74 -8.80
C GLU A 110 -24.61 4.32 -7.33
N LEU A 111 -24.19 5.27 -6.49
CA LEU A 111 -24.04 5.13 -5.04
C LEU A 111 -25.35 5.44 -4.31
#